data_AF-A0A4D6WZC5-F1
#
_entry.id   AF-A0A4D6WZC5-F1
#
_cell.length_a   1.000
_cell.length_b   1.000
_cell.length_c   1.000
_cell.angle_alpha   90.00
_cell.angle_beta   90.00
_cell.angle_gamma   90.00
#
_symmetry.space_group_name_H-M   'P 1'
#
loop_
_entity.id
_entity.type
_entity.pdbx_description
1 polymer ?
#
loop_
_entity_poly.entity_id
_entity_poly.type
_entity_poly.pdbx_seq_one_letter_code
_entity_poly.pdbx_strand_id
1 'polypeptide(L)'
;MQYINYFSNLNISYYIYKLNKGDSIIETYKKNKNTFIILSGTVCLTKIFNYTNKLCIAVLNQNHIIDIKEYNDHQNYYYKILAIEK
;
A
#
# COMPACT_ATOMS: atom_id res chain seq x y z
N MET A 1 11.40 6.12 11.16
CA MET A 1 12.61 6.28 10.31
C MET A 1 13.55 5.07 10.29
N GLN A 2 13.37 4.07 11.16
CA GLN A 2 14.24 2.87 11.18
C GLN A 2 14.40 2.20 9.81
N TYR A 3 13.31 2.06 9.04
CA TYR A 3 13.34 1.43 7.72
C TYR A 3 14.15 2.21 6.67
N ILE A 4 14.09 3.54 6.68
CA ILE A 4 14.91 4.36 5.77
C ILE A 4 16.38 4.08 6.04
N ASN A 5 16.80 4.22 7.30
CA ASN A 5 18.20 3.99 7.69
C ASN A 5 18.65 2.56 7.36
N TYR A 6 17.80 1.57 7.64
CA TYR A 6 18.09 0.18 7.37
C TYR A 6 18.29 -0.10 5.88
N PHE A 7 17.39 0.39 5.03
CA PHE A 7 17.50 0.22 3.57
C PHE A 7 18.67 1.00 2.98
N SER A 8 18.95 2.21 3.44
CA SER A 8 20.14 2.96 3.04
C SER A 8 21.42 2.22 3.39
N ASN A 9 21.54 1.71 4.62
CA ASN A 9 22.74 0.99 5.09
C ASN A 9 22.98 -0.31 4.31
N LEU A 10 21.92 -0.95 3.82
CA LEU A 10 21.99 -2.18 3.04
C LEU A 10 21.99 -1.93 1.52
N ASN A 11 22.00 -0.67 1.06
CA ASN A 11 21.89 -0.30 -0.35
C ASN A 11 20.67 -0.93 -1.06
N ILE A 12 19.56 -1.08 -0.34
CA ILE A 12 18.29 -1.54 -0.92
C ILE A 12 17.63 -0.34 -1.60
N SER A 13 17.28 -0.45 -2.88
CA SER A 13 16.58 0.63 -3.60
C SER A 13 15.16 0.80 -3.07
N TYR A 14 14.78 2.05 -2.78
CA TYR A 14 13.42 2.40 -2.35
C TYR A 14 13.02 3.79 -2.87
N TYR A 15 11.70 4.03 -2.85
CA TYR A 15 11.12 5.33 -3.13
C TYR A 15 10.26 5.78 -1.93
N ILE A 16 10.35 7.07 -1.59
CA ILE A 16 9.52 7.67 -0.55
C ILE A 16 8.41 8.46 -1.22
N TYR A 17 7.17 8.07 -0.94
CA TYR A 17 5.98 8.79 -1.38
C TYR A 17 5.39 9.58 -0.22
N LYS A 18 5.01 10.83 -0.48
CA LYS A 18 4.24 11.66 0.45
C LYS A 18 2.82 11.81 -0.08
N LEU A 19 1.86 11.28 0.67
CA LEU A 19 0.44 11.35 0.34
C LEU A 19 -0.23 12.41 1.21
N ASN A 20 -1.11 13.21 0.61
CA ASN A 20 -2.04 14.03 1.37
C ASN A 20 -3.28 13.21 1.75
N LYS A 21 -4.01 13.66 2.79
CA LYS A 21 -5.29 13.06 3.15
C LYS A 21 -6.22 13.08 1.93
N GLY A 22 -6.77 11.93 1.58
CA GLY A 22 -7.60 11.73 0.39
C GLY A 22 -6.86 11.15 -0.82
N ASP A 23 -5.52 11.28 -0.87
CA ASP A 23 -4.72 10.66 -1.93
C ASP A 23 -4.71 9.13 -1.78
N SER A 24 -4.52 8.43 -2.90
CA SER A 24 -4.50 6.97 -2.87
C SER A 24 -3.52 6.35 -3.84
N ILE A 25 -2.93 5.24 -3.42
CA ILE A 25 -2.17 4.33 -4.28
C ILE A 25 -3.12 3.23 -4.76
N ILE A 26 -3.05 2.92 -6.06
CA ILE A 26 -3.85 1.87 -6.70
C ILE A 26 -2.91 0.75 -7.11
N GLU A 27 -3.11 -0.42 -6.51
CA GLU A 27 -2.36 -1.63 -6.80
C GLU A 27 -3.22 -2.59 -7.61
N THR A 28 -2.81 -2.83 -8.86
CA THR A 28 -3.49 -3.71 -9.81
C THR A 28 -2.64 -4.93 -10.11
N TYR A 29 -3.28 -6.03 -10.50
CA TYR A 29 -2.62 -7.30 -10.81
C TYR A 29 -1.57 -7.23 -11.94
N LYS A 30 -1.55 -6.17 -12.76
CA LYS A 30 -0.63 -6.07 -13.92
C LYS A 30 0.66 -5.32 -13.62
N LYS A 31 0.80 -4.73 -12.43
CA LYS A 31 1.95 -3.89 -12.09
C LYS A 31 2.90 -4.60 -11.15
N ASN A 32 4.19 -4.30 -11.31
CA ASN A 32 5.30 -4.80 -10.50
C ASN A 32 4.94 -4.87 -9.01
N LYS A 33 5.33 -5.99 -8.37
CA LYS A 33 5.11 -6.26 -6.95
C LYS A 33 5.82 -5.21 -6.10
N ASN A 34 5.06 -4.25 -5.60
CA ASN A 34 5.54 -3.24 -4.68
C ASN A 34 5.14 -3.62 -3.25
N THR A 35 6.12 -3.65 -2.35
CA THR A 35 5.87 -3.69 -0.91
C THR A 35 5.89 -2.25 -0.39
N PHE A 36 4.86 -1.88 0.38
CA PHE A 36 4.78 -0.55 0.98
C PHE A 36 5.02 -0.62 2.48
N ILE A 37 5.72 0.39 3.02
CA ILE A 37 5.92 0.55 4.46
C ILE A 37 5.40 1.94 4.84
N ILE A 38 4.54 2.01 5.85
CA ILE A 38 3.99 3.27 6.31
C ILE A 38 5.00 3.92 7.25
N LEU A 39 5.61 5.01 6.81
CA LEU A 39 6.63 5.72 7.59
C LEU A 39 6.04 6.69 8.61
N SER A 40 4.83 7.21 8.35
CA SER A 40 4.05 8.12 9.19
C SER A 40 2.58 8.12 8.74
N GLY A 41 1.68 8.46 9.65
CA GLY A 41 0.25 8.61 9.37
C GLY A 41 -0.53 7.30 9.34
N THR A 42 -1.77 7.40 8.84
CA THR A 42 -2.74 6.30 8.81
C THR A 42 -3.34 6.16 7.41
N VAL A 43 -3.41 4.92 6.93
CA VAL A 43 -4.01 4.54 5.65
C VAL A 43 -5.10 3.49 5.83
N CYS A 44 -6.07 3.50 4.93
CA CYS A 44 -7.09 2.47 4.81
C CYS A 44 -6.80 1.61 3.57
N LEU A 45 -6.60 0.31 3.78
CA LEU A 45 -6.47 -0.68 2.70
C LEU A 45 -7.86 -1.20 2.34
N THR A 46 -8.29 -0.96 1.11
CA THR A 46 -9.58 -1.41 0.59
C THR A 46 -9.36 -2.30 -0.62
N LYS A 47 -10.06 -3.43 -0.68
CA LYS A 47 -10.20 -4.24 -1.88
C LYS A 47 -11.44 -3.82 -2.64
N ILE A 48 -11.26 -3.51 -3.92
CA ILE A 48 -12.32 -3.03 -4.79
C ILE A 48 -12.55 -4.09 -5.86
N PHE A 49 -13.71 -4.72 -5.80
CA PHE A 49 -14.15 -5.72 -6.76
C PHE A 49 -14.84 -5.03 -7.95
N ASN A 50 -14.93 -5.73 -9.09
CA ASN A 50 -15.79 -5.28 -10.19
C ASN A 50 -17.22 -5.03 -9.67
N TYR A 51 -17.90 -4.03 -10.25
CA TYR A 51 -19.26 -3.61 -9.87
C TYR A 51 -19.36 -2.94 -8.49
N THR A 52 -18.44 -2.00 -8.21
CA THR A 52 -18.46 -1.01 -7.10
C THR A 52 -18.44 -1.54 -5.66
N ASN A 53 -18.42 -2.85 -5.44
CA ASN A 53 -18.28 -3.42 -4.10
C ASN A 53 -16.88 -3.13 -3.54
N LYS A 54 -16.86 -2.45 -2.38
CA LYS A 54 -15.64 -2.08 -1.65
C LYS A 54 -15.63 -2.81 -0.32
N LEU A 55 -14.52 -3.48 -0.02
CA LEU A 55 -14.29 -4.11 1.27
C LEU A 55 -13.09 -3.45 1.93
N CYS A 56 -13.30 -2.77 3.05
CA CYS A 56 -12.21 -2.34 3.91
C CYS A 56 -11.57 -3.59 4.52
N ILE A 57 -10.27 -3.78 4.29
CA ILE A 57 -9.52 -4.92 4.80
C ILE A 57 -8.85 -4.56 6.11
N ALA A 58 -8.23 -3.38 6.15
CA ALA A 58 -7.45 -2.97 7.29
C ALA A 58 -7.31 -1.44 7.35
N VAL A 59 -7.22 -0.93 8.59
CA VAL A 59 -6.70 0.41 8.88
C VAL A 59 -5.30 0.21 9.43
N LEU A 60 -4.30 0.78 8.75
CA LEU A 60 -2.89 0.55 9.03
C LEU A 60 -2.22 1.89 9.31
N ASN A 61 -1.29 1.90 10.26
CA ASN A 61 -0.53 3.08 10.65
C ASN A 61 0.98 2.81 10.59
N GLN A 62 1.76 3.73 11.14
CA GLN A 62 3.23 3.69 11.14
C GLN A 62 3.81 2.30 11.46
N ASN A 63 4.83 1.93 10.69
CA ASN A 63 5.58 0.66 10.71
C ASN A 63 4.81 -0.59 10.24
N HIS A 64 3.52 -0.49 9.92
CA HIS A 64 2.86 -1.58 9.21
C HIS A 64 3.41 -1.70 7.77
N ILE A 65 3.47 -2.95 7.30
CA ILE A 65 3.93 -3.33 5.97
C ILE A 65 2.71 -3.82 5.19
N ILE A 66 2.56 -3.34 3.97
CA ILE A 66 1.55 -3.79 3.02
C ILE A 66 2.28 -4.58 1.94
N ASP A 67 2.13 -5.90 2.00
CA ASP A 67 2.64 -6.84 1.00
C ASP A 67 1.46 -7.60 0.38
N ILE A 68 1.04 -7.15 -0.80
CA ILE A 68 -0.14 -7.70 -1.47
C ILE A 68 0.30 -8.88 -2.33
N LYS A 69 0.15 -10.09 -1.80
CA LYS A 69 0.48 -11.31 -2.53
C LYS A 69 -0.61 -11.66 -3.54
N GLU A 70 -0.18 -12.04 -4.73
CA GLU A 70 -1.04 -12.67 -5.72
C GLU A 70 -1.35 -14.10 -5.29
N TYR A 71 -2.63 -14.45 -5.32
CA TYR A 71 -3.05 -15.84 -5.15
C TYR A 71 -3.65 -16.44 -6.43
N ASN A 72 -3.95 -15.65 -7.48
CA ASN A 72 -4.42 -16.14 -8.79
C ASN A 72 -4.26 -15.07 -9.89
N ASP A 73 -4.06 -15.49 -11.15
CA ASP A 73 -3.74 -14.63 -12.32
C ASP A 73 -4.96 -13.96 -13.01
N HIS A 74 -6.18 -14.19 -12.53
CA HIS A 74 -7.42 -13.73 -13.18
C HIS A 74 -8.34 -12.93 -12.26
N GLN A 75 -7.78 -11.98 -11.51
CA GLN A 75 -8.50 -11.27 -10.46
C GLN A 75 -9.16 -10.00 -11.02
N ASN A 76 -10.49 -9.99 -11.05
CA ASN A 76 -11.35 -8.83 -11.34
C ASN A 76 -11.46 -7.89 -10.12
N TYR A 77 -10.32 -7.54 -9.52
CA TYR A 77 -10.24 -6.60 -8.41
C TYR A 77 -8.93 -5.84 -8.41
N TYR A 78 -8.88 -4.77 -7.64
CA TYR A 78 -7.64 -4.06 -7.31
C TYR A 78 -7.67 -3.64 -5.83
N TYR A 79 -6.50 -3.31 -5.31
CA TYR A 79 -6.38 -2.75 -3.97
C TYR A 79 -6.16 -1.25 -4.05
N LYS A 80 -6.76 -0.53 -3.10
CA LYS A 80 -6.61 0.90 -2.92
C LYS A 80 -6.09 1.16 -1.52
N ILE A 81 -4.96 1.84 -1.43
CA ILE A 81 -4.38 2.33 -0.17
C ILE A 81 -4.72 3.81 -0.10
N LEU A 82 -5.68 4.18 0.76
CA LEU A 82 -6.17 5.55 0.92
C LEU A 82 -5.52 6.21 2.14
N ALA A 83 -4.88 7.36 1.98
CA ALA A 83 -4.40 8.15 3.11
C ALA A 83 -5.58 8.84 3.81
N ILE A 84 -5.79 8.53 5.09
CA ILE A 84 -6.91 9.07 5.88
C ILE A 84 -6.46 10.04 6.97
N GLU A 85 -5.19 9.97 7.39
CA GLU A 85 -4.58 10.83 8.40
C GLU A 85 -3.06 10.99 8.16
N LYS A 86 -2.48 12.10 8.63
CA LYS A 86 -1.05 12.44 8.48
C LYS A 86 -0.22 11.98 9.69
#